data_AF-A0A941YMM7-F1
#
_entry.id   AF-A0A941YMM7-F1
#
_cell.length_a   1.000
_cell.length_b   1.000
_cell.length_c   1.000
_cell.angle_alpha   90.00
_cell.angle_beta   90.00
_cell.angle_gamma   90.00
#
_symmetry.space_group_name_H-M   'P 1'
#
loop_
_entity.id
_entity.type
_entity.pdbx_description
1 polymer ?
#
loop_
_entity_poly.entity_id
_entity_poly.type
_entity_poly.pdbx_seq_one_letter_code
_entity_poly.pdbx_strand_id
1 'polypeptide(L)'
;LLVVNRLGDVLAHVPRYQFGPVRRLAADAGVAPSTVSRVIRHQINPTFALVARLASAIEKETGLSIDPRDIAAERAAFPTRFVCGLMGCPGCLPEAALLPTGHRHPKYVGVRPGEWVCSAFPHGFPEPPDDVA
;
A
#
# COMPACT_ATOMS: atom_id res chain seq x y z
N LEU A 1 13.96 5.44 -11.75
CA LEU A 1 12.49 5.22 -11.73
C LEU A 1 12.05 5.17 -10.28
N LEU A 2 11.11 6.02 -9.87
CA LEU A 2 10.61 6.01 -8.50
C LEU A 2 9.54 4.93 -8.35
N VAL A 3 9.83 3.89 -7.57
CA VAL A 3 8.88 2.84 -7.22
C VAL A 3 8.15 3.24 -5.95
N VAL A 4 6.83 3.31 -6.02
CA VAL A 4 5.95 3.54 -4.88
C VAL A 4 5.37 2.19 -4.47
N ASN A 5 5.58 1.80 -3.22
CA ASN A 5 4.91 0.63 -2.65
C ASN A 5 3.84 1.08 -1.66
N ARG A 6 2.72 0.35 -1.60
CA ARG A 6 1.61 0.58 -0.67
C ARG A 6 1.32 -0.66 0.17
N LEU A 7 2.32 -1.51 0.39
CA LEU A 7 2.15 -2.76 1.13
C LEU A 7 1.61 -2.51 2.54
N GLY A 8 2.15 -1.52 3.26
CA GLY A 8 1.66 -1.17 4.59
C GLY A 8 0.18 -0.77 4.57
N ASP A 9 -0.24 -0.04 3.54
CA ASP A 9 -1.63 0.39 3.35
C ASP A 9 -2.54 -0.82 3.12
N VAL A 10 -2.14 -1.75 2.24
CA VAL A 10 -2.87 -3.01 1.98
C VAL A 10 -3.04 -3.81 3.27
N LEU A 11 -1.98 -3.98 4.06
CA LEU A 11 -2.04 -4.77 5.30
C LEU A 11 -2.97 -4.18 6.36
N ALA A 12 -3.18 -2.86 6.36
CA ALA A 12 -4.13 -2.22 7.27
C ALA A 12 -5.57 -2.71 7.05
N HIS A 13 -5.88 -3.21 5.85
CA HIS A 13 -7.20 -3.76 5.51
C HIS A 13 -7.36 -5.25 5.82
N VAL A 14 -6.30 -5.94 6.24
CA VAL A 14 -6.32 -7.39 6.43
C VAL A 14 -6.27 -7.70 7.93
N PRO A 15 -7.38 -8.14 8.56
CA PRO A 15 -7.45 -8.34 10.01
C PRO A 15 -6.33 -9.21 10.59
N ARG A 16 -5.94 -10.28 9.88
CA ARG A 16 -4.81 -11.15 10.27
C ARG A 16 -3.51 -10.40 10.49
N TYR A 17 -3.26 -9.33 9.74
CA TYR A 17 -2.01 -8.59 9.76
C TYR A 17 -2.04 -7.35 10.65
N GLN A 18 -3.17 -7.00 11.28
CA GLN A 18 -3.25 -5.83 12.17
C GLN A 18 -2.27 -5.91 13.33
N PHE A 19 -2.09 -7.10 13.92
CA PHE A 19 -1.17 -7.31 15.05
C PHE A 19 0.07 -8.09 14.62
N GLY A 20 1.20 -7.39 14.53
CA GLY A 20 2.47 -7.96 14.09
C GLY A 20 2.52 -8.24 12.57
N PRO A 21 2.17 -7.25 11.71
CA PRO A 21 2.09 -7.43 10.25
C PRO A 21 3.36 -8.02 9.67
N VAL A 22 4.52 -7.48 10.07
CA VAL A 22 5.83 -7.90 9.57
C VAL A 22 6.09 -9.37 9.81
N ARG A 23 5.90 -9.85 11.05
CA ARG A 23 6.21 -11.24 11.41
C ARG A 23 5.25 -12.21 10.73
N ARG A 24 3.96 -11.91 10.73
CA ARG A 24 2.92 -12.78 10.17
C ARG A 24 3.04 -12.88 8.65
N LEU A 25 3.13 -11.74 7.95
CA LEU A 25 3.29 -11.75 6.50
C LEU A 25 4.59 -12.42 6.08
N ALA A 26 5.69 -12.20 6.81
CA ALA A 26 6.97 -12.85 6.52
C ALA A 26 6.87 -14.38 6.63
N ALA A 27 6.16 -14.89 7.66
CA ALA A 27 5.91 -16.32 7.81
C ALA A 27 5.03 -16.86 6.67
N ASP A 28 3.92 -16.19 6.36
CA ASP A 28 2.98 -16.63 5.31
C ASP A 28 3.61 -16.57 3.90
N ALA A 29 4.48 -15.60 3.65
CA ALA A 29 5.18 -15.42 2.40
C ALA A 29 6.53 -16.18 2.32
N GLY A 30 6.98 -16.83 3.39
CA GLY A 30 8.26 -17.54 3.41
C GLY A 30 9.48 -16.64 3.13
N VAL A 31 9.51 -15.45 3.72
CA VAL A 31 10.61 -14.47 3.59
C VAL A 31 11.12 -14.00 4.95
N ALA A 32 12.28 -13.34 5.00
CA ALA A 32 12.79 -12.78 6.25
C ALA A 32 11.92 -11.60 6.74
N PRO A 33 11.62 -11.50 8.05
CA PRO A 33 10.90 -10.36 8.62
C PRO A 33 11.56 -9.00 8.34
N SER A 34 12.90 -8.96 8.33
CA SER A 34 13.67 -7.77 7.99
C SER A 34 13.39 -7.28 6.57
N THR A 35 13.19 -8.21 5.61
CA THR A 35 12.81 -7.88 4.24
C THR A 35 11.44 -7.20 4.20
N VAL A 36 10.42 -7.79 4.84
CA VAL A 36 9.07 -7.20 4.90
C VAL A 36 9.10 -5.82 5.56
N SER A 37 9.81 -5.70 6.68
CA SER A 37 9.97 -4.41 7.38
C SER A 37 10.60 -3.34 6.48
N ARG A 38 11.62 -3.69 5.69
CA ARG A 38 12.28 -2.76 4.78
C ARG A 38 11.37 -2.35 3.62
N VAL A 39 10.53 -3.26 3.11
CA VAL A 39 9.52 -2.92 2.08
C VAL A 39 8.50 -1.93 2.63
N ILE A 40 7.87 -2.25 3.76
CA ILE A 40 6.83 -1.39 4.38
C ILE A 40 7.39 0.01 4.71
N ARG A 41 8.65 0.09 5.13
CA ARG A 41 9.31 1.36 5.46
C ARG A 41 9.94 2.06 4.26
N HIS A 42 9.70 1.60 3.05
CA HIS A 42 10.27 2.16 1.81
C HIS A 42 11.81 2.22 1.81
N GLN A 43 12.49 1.32 2.52
CA GLN A 43 13.95 1.30 2.67
C GLN A 43 14.66 0.50 1.55
N ILE A 44 13.90 -0.23 0.74
CA ILE A 44 14.39 -0.98 -0.42
C ILE A 44 13.40 -0.86 -1.56
N ASN A 45 13.90 -1.00 -2.79
CA ASN A 45 13.08 -1.24 -3.97
C ASN A 45 12.87 -2.76 -4.10
N PRO A 46 11.67 -3.29 -3.82
CA PRO A 46 11.44 -4.72 -3.90
C PRO A 46 11.46 -5.20 -5.36
N THR A 47 12.00 -6.40 -5.59
CA THR A 47 11.91 -7.04 -6.89
C THR A 47 10.48 -7.50 -7.16
N PHE A 48 10.08 -7.61 -8.44
CA PHE A 48 8.76 -8.11 -8.79
C PHE A 48 8.45 -9.48 -8.16
N ALA A 49 9.43 -10.39 -8.15
CA ALA A 49 9.28 -11.71 -7.53
C ALA A 49 9.01 -11.64 -6.02
N LEU A 50 9.64 -10.70 -5.30
CA LEU A 50 9.34 -10.47 -3.89
C LEU A 50 7.91 -9.94 -3.72
N VAL A 51 7.51 -8.96 -4.51
CA VAL A 51 6.16 -8.38 -4.44
C VAL A 51 5.10 -9.42 -4.76
N ALA A 52 5.29 -10.23 -5.80
CA ALA A 52 4.38 -11.32 -6.17
C ALA A 52 4.22 -12.34 -5.05
N ARG A 53 5.31 -12.69 -4.36
CA ARG A 53 5.26 -13.60 -3.21
C ARG A 53 4.47 -13.01 -2.04
N LEU A 54 4.63 -11.71 -1.76
CA LEU A 54 3.87 -11.02 -0.73
C LEU A 54 2.39 -10.90 -1.11
N ALA A 55 2.08 -10.59 -2.37
CA ALA A 55 0.72 -10.58 -2.91
C ALA A 55 0.05 -11.94 -2.70
N SER A 56 0.68 -13.04 -3.12
CA SER A 56 0.09 -14.38 -2.97
C SER A 56 -0.16 -14.80 -1.51
N ALA A 57 0.62 -14.29 -0.55
CA ALA A 57 0.32 -14.51 0.87
C ALA A 57 -0.97 -13.77 1.30
N ILE A 58 -1.16 -12.54 0.81
CA ILE A 58 -2.35 -11.74 1.09
C ILE A 58 -3.58 -12.30 0.37
N GLU A 59 -3.44 -12.77 -0.88
CA GLU A 59 -4.52 -13.43 -1.63
C GLU A 59 -5.03 -14.66 -0.89
N LYS A 60 -4.14 -15.49 -0.34
CA LYS A 60 -4.53 -16.67 0.45
C LYS A 60 -5.35 -16.32 1.69
N GLU A 61 -5.07 -15.18 2.32
CA GLU A 61 -5.79 -14.75 3.51
C GLU A 61 -7.13 -14.09 3.18
N THR A 62 -7.20 -13.36 2.08
CA THR A 62 -8.36 -12.51 1.75
C THR A 62 -9.31 -13.14 0.74
N GLY A 63 -8.86 -14.15 -0.02
CA GLY A 63 -9.59 -14.72 -1.15
C GLY A 63 -9.69 -13.79 -2.36
N LEU A 64 -9.06 -12.60 -2.32
CA LEU A 64 -9.04 -11.64 -3.42
C LEU A 64 -7.91 -11.98 -4.39
N SER A 65 -8.07 -11.61 -5.67
CA SER A 65 -6.97 -11.61 -6.62
C SER A 65 -6.27 -10.26 -6.57
N ILE A 66 -4.96 -10.27 -6.36
CA ILE A 66 -4.13 -9.07 -6.18
C ILE A 66 -3.01 -9.11 -7.21
N ASP A 67 -3.04 -8.17 -8.16
CA ASP A 67 -1.92 -7.94 -9.06
C ASP A 67 -0.71 -7.47 -8.22
N PRO A 68 0.50 -8.02 -8.38
CA PRO A 68 1.68 -7.52 -7.67
C PRO A 68 1.93 -6.02 -7.90
N ARG A 69 1.54 -5.49 -9.06
CA ARG A 69 1.62 -4.05 -9.38
C ARG A 69 0.66 -3.23 -8.53
N ASP A 70 -0.39 -3.82 -7.97
CA ASP A 70 -1.25 -3.17 -6.98
C ASP A 70 -0.59 -3.04 -5.60
N ILE A 71 0.57 -3.67 -5.36
CA ILE A 71 1.34 -3.47 -4.13
C ILE A 71 2.51 -2.53 -4.37
N ALA A 72 3.21 -2.66 -5.49
CA ALA A 72 4.32 -1.77 -5.85
C ALA A 72 4.31 -1.47 -7.35
N ALA A 73 4.26 -0.18 -7.68
CA ALA A 73 4.22 0.32 -9.05
C ALA A 73 5.15 1.52 -9.22
N GLU A 74 5.57 1.74 -10.46
CA GLU A 74 6.28 2.96 -10.83
C GLU A 74 5.32 4.14 -10.79
N ARG A 75 5.77 5.28 -10.23
CA ARG A 75 4.98 6.53 -10.18
C ARG A 75 3.54 6.34 -9.64
N ALA A 76 3.35 5.40 -8.72
CA ALA A 76 2.03 5.05 -8.19
C ALA A 76 0.96 4.71 -9.25
N ALA A 77 1.36 4.23 -10.42
CA ALA A 77 0.48 3.77 -11.49
C ALA A 77 -0.10 2.38 -11.16
N PHE A 78 -0.84 2.29 -10.06
CA PHE A 78 -1.49 1.06 -9.60
C PHE A 78 -2.66 0.69 -10.52
N PRO A 79 -2.78 -0.58 -10.97
CA PRO A 79 -3.93 -1.04 -11.75
C PRO A 79 -5.26 -0.70 -11.09
N THR A 80 -5.35 -0.94 -9.79
CA THR A 80 -6.44 -0.52 -8.93
C THR A 80 -6.03 0.76 -8.21
N ARG A 81 -6.53 1.90 -8.72
CA ARG A 81 -6.13 3.24 -8.25
C ARG A 81 -6.25 3.42 -6.74
N PHE A 82 -7.39 3.03 -6.16
CA PHE A 82 -7.65 3.22 -4.72
C PHE A 82 -7.48 1.92 -3.96
N VAL A 83 -6.73 1.96 -2.85
CA VAL A 83 -6.43 0.76 -2.06
C VAL A 83 -7.69 0.14 -1.43
N CYS A 84 -8.69 0.94 -1.08
CA CYS A 84 -9.97 0.43 -0.59
C CYS A 84 -10.71 -0.39 -1.67
N GLY A 85 -10.61 0.03 -2.94
CA GLY A 85 -11.17 -0.69 -4.07
C GLY A 85 -10.45 -2.02 -4.31
N LEU A 86 -9.13 -2.04 -4.16
CA LEU A 86 -8.34 -3.28 -4.20
C LEU A 86 -8.78 -4.27 -3.11
N MET A 87 -8.99 -3.77 -1.89
CA MET A 87 -9.31 -4.60 -0.73
C MET A 87 -10.80 -4.85 -0.54
N GLY A 88 -11.65 -4.36 -1.44
CA GLY A 88 -13.11 -4.53 -1.37
C GLY A 88 -13.77 -3.95 -0.11
N CYS A 89 -13.15 -2.96 0.54
CA CYS A 89 -13.73 -2.35 1.73
C CYS A 89 -14.68 -1.19 1.37
N PRO A 90 -15.66 -0.84 2.23
CA PRO A 90 -16.67 0.20 1.94
C PRO A 90 -16.12 1.63 1.85
N GLY A 91 -14.82 1.81 2.04
CA GLY A 91 -14.13 3.10 2.05
C GLY A 91 -13.69 3.49 3.46
N CYS A 92 -12.38 3.60 3.66
CA CYS A 92 -11.79 4.12 4.89
C CYS A 92 -10.81 5.26 4.59
N LEU A 93 -10.28 5.86 5.65
CA LEU A 93 -9.07 6.69 5.58
C LEU A 93 -7.95 5.99 6.34
N PRO A 94 -6.69 6.16 5.92
CA PRO A 94 -5.56 5.62 6.66
C PRO A 94 -5.40 6.35 7.99
N GLU A 95 -4.82 5.69 8.99
CA GLU A 95 -4.51 6.31 10.29
C GLU A 95 -3.66 7.59 10.13
N ALA A 96 -2.72 7.57 9.17
CA ALA A 96 -1.89 8.71 8.81
C ALA A 96 -2.68 9.94 8.32
N ALA A 97 -3.99 9.83 8.06
CA ALA A 97 -4.85 10.96 7.72
C ALA A 97 -5.15 11.87 8.91
N LEU A 98 -4.94 11.41 10.14
CA LEU A 98 -5.19 12.19 11.35
C LEU A 98 -3.87 12.53 12.05
N LEU A 99 -3.78 13.77 12.52
CA LEU A 99 -2.76 14.21 13.45
C LEU A 99 -3.12 13.70 14.86
N PRO A 100 -2.16 13.67 15.80
CA PRO A 100 -2.43 13.34 17.20
C PRO A 100 -3.51 14.21 17.86
N THR A 101 -3.70 15.43 17.36
CA THR A 101 -4.75 16.36 17.79
C THR A 101 -6.15 16.00 17.29
N GLY A 102 -6.29 14.96 16.46
CA GLY A 102 -7.55 14.58 15.81
C GLY A 102 -7.87 15.39 14.55
N HIS A 103 -7.10 16.45 14.26
CA HIS A 103 -7.25 17.20 13.02
C HIS A 103 -6.73 16.40 11.82
N ARG A 104 -7.35 16.62 10.66
CA ARG A 104 -6.88 16.00 9.42
C ARG A 104 -5.52 16.57 9.02
N HIS A 105 -4.59 15.69 8.66
CA HIS A 105 -3.30 16.08 8.14
C HIS A 105 -3.46 16.81 6.79
N PRO A 106 -2.78 17.95 6.54
CA PRO A 106 -2.97 18.77 5.33
C PRO A 106 -2.91 17.99 4.01
N LYS A 107 -1.98 17.04 3.88
CA LYS A 107 -1.86 16.17 2.69
C LYS A 107 -3.10 15.33 2.34
N TYR A 108 -4.09 15.20 3.24
CA TYR A 108 -5.34 14.47 3.00
C TYR A 108 -6.56 15.39 2.87
N VAL A 109 -6.36 16.71 2.85
CA VAL A 109 -7.46 17.67 2.61
C VAL A 109 -8.05 17.39 1.22
N GLY A 110 -9.38 17.30 1.15
CA GLY A 110 -10.08 16.95 -0.10
C GLY A 110 -10.12 15.45 -0.44
N VAL A 111 -9.38 14.60 0.28
CA VAL A 111 -9.43 13.13 0.09
C VAL A 111 -10.66 12.56 0.78
N ARG A 112 -11.55 11.92 0.03
CA ARG A 112 -12.72 11.23 0.61
C ARG A 112 -12.34 9.83 1.12
N PRO A 113 -13.03 9.30 2.13
CA PRO A 113 -12.88 7.89 2.50
C PRO A 113 -13.08 6.99 1.27
N GLY A 114 -12.20 6.01 1.08
CA GLY A 114 -12.21 5.15 -0.10
C GLY A 114 -11.52 5.72 -1.36
N GLU A 115 -11.27 7.03 -1.42
CA GLU A 115 -10.68 7.71 -2.59
C GLU A 115 -9.21 8.08 -2.38
N TRP A 116 -8.44 7.23 -1.68
CA TRP A 116 -7.02 7.44 -1.45
C TRP A 116 -6.16 6.37 -2.12
N VAL A 117 -5.05 6.79 -2.73
CA VAL A 117 -4.18 5.92 -3.54
C VAL A 117 -3.23 5.11 -2.66
N CYS A 118 -2.47 5.82 -1.82
CA CYS A 118 -1.57 5.27 -0.79
C CYS A 118 -1.30 6.35 0.27
N SER A 119 -0.80 5.96 1.44
CA SER A 119 -0.59 6.91 2.54
C SER A 119 0.53 7.93 2.29
N ALA A 120 1.49 7.59 1.43
CA ALA A 120 2.55 8.50 1.00
C ALA A 120 2.04 9.57 0.02
N PHE A 121 1.20 9.16 -0.95
CA PHE A 121 0.67 9.99 -2.02
C PHE A 121 -0.85 9.82 -2.11
N PRO A 122 -1.63 10.42 -1.20
CA PRO A 122 -3.06 10.12 -1.08
C PRO A 122 -3.89 10.57 -2.29
N HIS A 123 -3.45 11.63 -3.00
CA HIS A 123 -4.05 12.09 -4.25
C HIS A 123 -3.53 11.36 -5.51
N GLY A 124 -2.53 10.49 -5.35
CA GLY A 124 -1.74 9.94 -6.45
C GLY A 124 -0.42 10.67 -6.65
N PHE A 125 0.38 10.15 -7.57
CA PHE A 125 1.67 10.76 -7.91
C PHE A 125 1.43 11.99 -8.79
N PRO A 126 2.12 13.12 -8.55
CA PRO A 126 2.02 14.26 -9.44
C PRO A 126 2.48 13.85 -10.85
N GLU A 127 1.68 14.17 -11.86
CA GLU A 127 2.10 14.00 -13.26
C GLU A 127 3.40 14.80 -13.47
N PRO A 128 4.37 14.28 -14.26
CA PRO A 128 5.45 15.13 -14.72
C PRO A 128 4.83 16.31 -15.48
N PRO A 129 5.38 17.52 -15.34
CA PRO A 129 4.87 18.65 -16.11
C PRO A 129 4.99 18.35 -17.61
N ASP A 130 4.02 18.87 -18.39
CA ASP A 130 3.81 18.55 -19.81
C ASP A 130 5.01 18.88 -20.73
N ASP A 131 6.03 19.57 -20.21
CA ASP A 131 7.21 20.07 -20.90
C ASP A 131 8.37 19.06 -20.99
N VAL A 132 8.17 17.79 -20.61
CA VAL A 132 9.20 16.73 -20.67
C VAL A 132 8.80 15.53 -21.54
N ALA A 133 7.98 15.74 -22.58
CA ALA A 133 7.61 14.72 -23.56
C ALA A 133 8.47 14.79 -24.84
#